data_AF-A0A4Y9QJ64-F1
#
_entry.id   AF-A0A4Y9QJ64-F1
#
_cell.length_a   1.000
_cell.length_b   1.000
_cell.length_c   1.000
_cell.angle_alpha   90.00
_cell.angle_beta   90.00
_cell.angle_gamma   90.00
#
_symmetry.space_group_name_H-M   'P 1'
#
loop_
_entity.id
_entity.type
_entity.pdbx_description
1 polymer ?
#
loop_
_entity_poly.entity_id
_entity_poly.type
_entity_poly.pdbx_seq_one_letter_code
_entity_poly.pdbx_strand_id
1 'polypeptide(L)'
;MFAALQKSKQLYIITLDRIGDYLDLLRVELKIREQQVAIKIAGFAVAALFALLATVFLGVAIIVSFWDSPHRGLAAWFVVLLYGGIAGAAIYMATKRFTSPPLSSTIRNELQRDIAVIRESL
;
A
#
# COMPACT_ATOMS: atom_id res chain seq x y z
N MET A 1 -48.90 -5.92 -16.72
CA MET A 1 -47.97 -5.18 -15.84
C MET A 1 -47.43 -6.03 -14.67
N PHE A 2 -48.21 -6.97 -14.11
CA PHE A 2 -47.73 -7.89 -13.06
C PHE A 2 -46.69 -8.94 -13.49
N ALA A 3 -46.68 -9.35 -14.77
CA ALA A 3 -45.70 -10.32 -15.28
C ALA A 3 -44.25 -9.79 -15.34
N ALA A 4 -44.06 -8.46 -15.45
CA ALA A 4 -42.73 -7.84 -15.44
C ALA A 4 -42.09 -7.86 -14.05
N LEU A 5 -42.90 -7.74 -12.99
CA LEU A 5 -42.46 -7.81 -11.59
C LEU A 5 -42.06 -9.23 -11.16
N GLN A 6 -42.63 -10.28 -11.76
CA GLN A 6 -42.20 -11.67 -11.51
C GLN A 6 -40.87 -11.99 -12.20
N LYS A 7 -40.65 -11.49 -13.42
CA LYS A 7 -39.37 -11.66 -14.13
C LYS A 7 -38.21 -10.97 -13.42
N SER A 8 -38.43 -9.81 -12.81
CA SER A 8 -37.36 -9.12 -12.08
C SER A 8 -36.90 -9.89 -10.83
N LYS A 9 -37.82 -10.56 -10.12
CA LYS A 9 -37.48 -11.44 -8.99
C LYS A 9 -36.65 -12.65 -9.43
N GLN A 10 -36.97 -13.26 -10.57
CA GLN A 10 -36.19 -14.38 -11.08
C GLN A 10 -34.77 -13.96 -11.50
N LEU A 11 -34.64 -12.79 -12.13
CA LEU A 11 -33.33 -12.22 -12.47
C LEU A 11 -32.53 -11.90 -11.20
N TYR A 12 -33.16 -11.34 -10.18
CA TYR A 12 -32.52 -11.00 -8.91
C TYR A 12 -31.91 -12.25 -8.21
N ILE A 13 -32.63 -13.38 -8.22
CA ILE A 13 -32.14 -14.63 -7.61
C ILE A 13 -30.92 -15.18 -8.38
N ILE A 14 -30.95 -15.14 -9.72
CA ILE A 14 -29.83 -15.61 -10.56
C ILE A 14 -28.59 -14.72 -10.39
N THR A 15 -28.78 -13.40 -10.23
CA THR A 15 -27.65 -12.48 -9.98
C THR A 15 -27.07 -12.65 -8.57
N LEU A 16 -27.92 -12.90 -7.57
CA LEU A 16 -27.48 -13.10 -6.19
C LEU A 16 -26.63 -14.37 -6.03
N ASP A 17 -27.04 -15.46 -6.70
CA ASP A 17 -26.32 -16.74 -6.69
C ASP A 17 -24.91 -16.58 -7.30
N ARG A 18 -24.82 -15.83 -8.40
CA ARG A 18 -23.56 -15.54 -9.09
C ARG A 18 -22.63 -14.64 -8.29
N ILE A 19 -23.17 -13.70 -7.51
CA ILE A 19 -22.39 -12.87 -6.57
C ILE A 19 -21.78 -13.75 -5.47
N GLY A 20 -22.50 -14.78 -5.01
CA GLY A 20 -21.96 -15.80 -4.10
C GLY A 20 -20.72 -16.49 -4.68
N ASP A 21 -20.79 -16.94 -5.92
CA ASP A 21 -19.66 -17.57 -6.63
C ASP A 21 -18.47 -16.60 -6.79
N TYR A 22 -18.72 -15.33 -7.13
CA TYR A 22 -17.65 -14.32 -7.22
C TYR A 22 -17.01 -14.02 -5.86
N LEU A 23 -17.80 -14.00 -4.78
CA LEU A 23 -17.29 -13.81 -3.42
C LEU A 23 -16.46 -15.01 -2.97
N ASP A 24 -16.84 -16.24 -3.32
CA ASP A 24 -16.06 -17.43 -3.05
C ASP A 24 -14.75 -17.45 -3.85
N LEU A 25 -14.78 -17.04 -5.12
CA LEU A 25 -13.55 -16.88 -5.92
C LEU A 25 -12.62 -15.81 -5.34
N LEU A 26 -13.16 -14.65 -4.95
CA LEU A 26 -12.42 -13.59 -4.25
C LEU A 26 -11.82 -14.09 -2.94
N ARG A 27 -12.57 -14.89 -2.19
CA ARG A 27 -12.11 -15.47 -0.92
C ARG A 27 -10.96 -16.45 -1.14
N VAL A 28 -11.03 -17.27 -2.19
CA VAL A 28 -9.96 -18.20 -2.58
C VAL A 28 -8.72 -17.43 -3.03
N GLU A 29 -8.88 -16.40 -3.85
CA GLU A 29 -7.76 -15.55 -4.27
C GLU A 29 -7.13 -14.78 -3.09
N LEU A 30 -7.94 -14.27 -2.17
CA LEU A 30 -7.46 -13.63 -0.93
C LEU A 30 -6.65 -14.61 -0.08
N LYS A 31 -7.13 -15.84 0.07
CA LYS A 31 -6.46 -16.88 0.88
C LYS A 31 -5.11 -17.30 0.29
N ILE A 32 -5.00 -17.35 -1.04
CA ILE A 32 -3.75 -17.64 -1.74
C ILE A 32 -2.79 -16.45 -1.67
N ARG A 33 -3.31 -15.22 -1.73
CA ARG A 33 -2.52 -13.98 -1.74
C ARG A 33 -2.10 -13.53 -0.34
N GLU A 34 -2.83 -13.91 0.70
CA GLU A 34 -2.53 -13.56 2.11
C GLU A 34 -1.15 -14.02 2.55
N GLN A 35 -0.78 -15.28 2.32
CA GLN A 35 0.53 -15.78 2.77
C GLN A 35 1.69 -15.08 2.05
N GLN A 36 1.57 -14.87 0.74
CA GLN A 36 2.62 -14.19 -0.03
C GLN A 36 2.73 -12.71 0.32
N VAL A 37 1.60 -12.05 0.59
CA VAL A 37 1.57 -10.65 1.02
C VAL A 37 2.06 -10.51 2.46
N ALA A 38 1.67 -11.40 3.37
CA ALA A 38 2.12 -11.41 4.75
C ALA A 38 3.64 -11.62 4.86
N ILE A 39 4.20 -12.59 4.12
CA ILE A 39 5.66 -12.81 4.09
C ILE A 39 6.38 -11.60 3.49
N LYS A 40 5.84 -10.99 2.44
CA LYS A 40 6.42 -9.77 1.85
C LYS A 40 6.39 -8.59 2.83
N ILE A 41 5.27 -8.35 3.49
CA ILE A 41 5.12 -7.27 4.49
C ILE A 41 6.06 -7.51 5.67
N ALA A 42 6.10 -8.74 6.20
CA ALA A 42 7.01 -9.12 7.26
C ALA A 42 8.48 -8.93 6.84
N GLY A 43 8.84 -9.36 5.63
CA GLY A 43 10.18 -9.17 5.06
C GLY A 43 10.55 -7.69 4.92
N PHE A 44 9.64 -6.85 4.39
CA PHE A 44 9.85 -5.41 4.31
C PHE A 44 9.94 -4.74 5.68
N ALA A 45 9.13 -5.18 6.65
CA ALA A 45 9.17 -4.65 8.02
C ALA A 45 10.51 -4.97 8.70
N VAL A 46 10.97 -6.22 8.59
CA VAL A 46 12.27 -6.64 9.11
C VAL A 46 13.40 -5.88 8.41
N ALA A 47 13.38 -5.79 7.08
CA ALA A 47 14.38 -5.05 6.32
C ALA A 47 14.42 -3.57 6.70
N ALA A 48 13.25 -2.93 6.85
CA ALA A 48 13.15 -1.52 7.26
C ALA A 48 13.71 -1.31 8.68
N LEU A 49 13.40 -2.21 9.62
CA LEU A 49 13.93 -2.17 10.99
C LEU A 49 15.46 -2.27 11.00
N PHE A 50 16.02 -3.26 10.31
CA PHE A 50 17.47 -3.43 10.23
C PHE A 50 18.16 -2.29 9.48
N ALA A 51 17.55 -1.74 8.44
CA ALA A 51 18.07 -0.56 7.75
C ALA A 51 18.11 0.67 8.68
N LEU A 52 17.07 0.88 9.48
CA LEU A 52 17.02 1.97 10.46
C LEU A 52 18.12 1.79 11.52
N LEU A 53 18.24 0.59 12.10
CA LEU A 53 19.29 0.26 13.05
C LEU A 53 20.69 0.49 12.45
N ALA A 54 20.96 -0.06 11.27
CA ALA A 54 22.23 0.12 10.57
C ALA A 54 22.55 1.60 10.33
N THR A 55 21.53 2.39 9.95
CA THR A 55 21.69 3.83 9.76
C THR A 55 22.10 4.51 11.05
N VAL A 56 21.44 4.25 12.18
CA VAL A 56 21.77 4.82 13.50
C VAL A 56 23.18 4.43 13.93
N PHE A 57 23.51 3.13 13.85
CA PHE A 57 24.83 2.63 14.21
C PHE A 57 25.95 3.22 13.34
N LEU A 58 25.68 3.49 12.06
CA LEU A 58 26.64 4.14 11.18
C LEU A 58 27.01 5.55 11.67
N GLY A 59 26.04 6.35 12.13
CA GLY A 59 26.31 7.68 12.66
C GLY A 59 27.08 7.63 13.97
N VAL A 60 26.71 6.71 14.86
CA VAL A 60 27.46 6.47 16.10
C VAL A 60 28.89 6.05 15.79
N ALA A 61 29.10 5.13 14.85
CA ALA A 61 30.43 4.67 14.44
C ALA A 61 31.28 5.81 13.89
N ILE A 62 30.71 6.71 13.07
CA ILE A 62 31.41 7.90 12.58
C ILE A 62 31.80 8.81 13.75
N ILE A 63 30.88 9.09 14.68
CA ILE A 63 31.16 9.98 15.82
C ILE A 63 32.25 9.38 16.73
N VAL A 64 32.17 8.07 17.02
CA VAL A 64 33.15 7.37 17.85
C VAL A 64 34.51 7.30 17.17
N SER A 65 34.56 7.08 15.86
CA SER A 65 35.83 7.02 15.10
C SER A 65 36.60 8.34 15.14
N PHE A 66 35.90 9.47 15.27
CA PHE A 66 36.50 10.81 15.34
C PHE A 66 36.46 11.42 16.75
N TRP A 67 36.24 10.61 17.79
CA TRP A 67 36.03 11.10 19.16
C TRP A 67 37.25 11.82 19.75
N ASP A 68 38.45 11.23 19.60
CA ASP A 68 39.72 11.81 20.08
C ASP A 68 40.38 12.76 19.06
N SER A 69 39.74 13.00 17.91
CA SER A 69 40.26 13.89 16.89
C SER A 69 39.72 15.32 17.07
N PRO A 70 40.52 16.37 16.79
CA PRO A 70 40.03 17.76 16.76
C PRO A 70 38.91 17.99 15.72
N HIS A 71 38.70 17.03 14.81
CA HIS A 71 37.70 17.08 13.75
C HIS A 71 36.31 16.57 14.19
N ARG A 72 36.08 16.32 15.47
CA ARG A 72 34.79 15.81 16.00
C ARG A 72 33.58 16.64 15.56
N GLY A 73 33.73 17.96 15.50
CA GLY A 73 32.68 18.86 15.02
C GLY A 73 32.31 18.64 13.56
N LEU A 74 33.31 18.42 12.68
CA LEU A 74 33.09 18.13 11.27
C LEU A 74 32.42 16.77 11.08
N ALA A 75 32.81 15.76 11.86
CA ALA A 75 32.18 14.44 11.83
C ALA A 75 30.70 14.51 12.22
N ALA A 76 30.34 15.30 13.24
CA ALA A 76 28.95 15.50 13.64
C ALA A 76 28.11 16.17 12.52
N TRP A 77 28.63 17.24 11.92
CA TRP A 77 27.96 17.90 10.79
C TRP A 77 27.81 16.99 9.57
N PHE A 78 28.79 16.12 9.32
CA PHE A 78 28.71 15.13 8.25
C PHE A 78 27.57 14.14 8.50
N VAL A 79 27.39 13.65 9.73
CA VAL A 79 26.26 12.77 10.09
C VAL A 79 24.93 13.49 9.92
N VAL A 80 24.84 14.77 10.33
CA VAL A 80 23.63 15.59 10.13
C VAL A 80 23.28 15.72 8.65
N LEU A 81 24.26 16.04 7.79
CA LEU A 81 24.05 16.14 6.35
C LEU A 81 23.66 14.79 5.73
N LEU A 82 24.32 13.71 6.16
CA LEU A 82 24.04 12.36 5.66
C LEU A 82 22.59 11.95 5.97
N TYR A 83 22.15 12.10 7.21
CA TYR A 83 20.79 11.76 7.62
C TYR A 83 19.74 12.71 7.05
N GLY A 84 20.05 14.01 6.99
CA GLY A 84 19.20 15.01 6.34
C GLY A 84 19.00 14.68 4.86
N GLY A 85 20.05 14.25 4.17
CA GLY A 85 20.00 13.81 2.77
C GLY A 85 19.12 12.57 2.57
N ILE A 86 19.30 11.54 3.42
CA ILE A 86 18.47 10.32 3.38
C ILE A 86 17.00 10.65 3.66
N ALA A 87 16.72 11.49 4.67
CA ALA A 87 15.36 11.92 5.00
C ALA A 87 14.73 12.73 3.85
N GLY A 88 15.48 13.66 3.27
CA GLY A 88 15.04 14.44 2.11
C GLY A 88 14.74 13.57 0.89
N ALA A 89 15.61 12.59 0.58
CA ALA A 89 15.39 11.63 -0.49
C ALA A 89 14.16 10.76 -0.23
N ALA A 90 13.95 10.29 1.01
CA ALA A 90 12.77 9.51 1.39
C ALA A 90 11.48 10.33 1.22
N ILE A 91 11.46 11.59 1.67
CA ILE A 91 10.31 12.49 1.48
C ILE A 91 10.07 12.78 -0.01
N TYR A 92 11.13 13.00 -0.78
CA TYR A 92 11.01 13.22 -2.23
C TYR A 92 10.45 11.98 -2.94
N MET A 93 10.93 10.78 -2.61
CA MET A 93 10.39 9.53 -3.16
C MET A 93 8.94 9.30 -2.75
N ALA A 94 8.60 9.58 -1.49
CA ALA A 94 7.24 9.45 -0.98
C ALA A 94 6.30 10.40 -1.73
N THR A 95 6.61 11.70 -1.77
CA THR A 95 5.78 12.71 -2.45
C THR A 95 5.63 12.43 -3.95
N LYS A 96 6.67 11.95 -4.63
CA LYS A 96 6.61 11.55 -6.04
C LYS A 96 5.75 10.31 -6.29
N ARG A 97 5.72 9.35 -5.35
CA ARG A 97 4.86 8.15 -5.46
C ARG A 97 3.39 8.42 -5.12
N PHE A 98 3.10 9.39 -4.25
CA PHE A 98 1.73 9.84 -3.96
C PHE A 98 1.09 10.62 -5.12
N THR A 99 1.84 10.95 -6.18
CA THR A 99 1.28 11.43 -7.46
C THR A 99 0.76 10.29 -8.36
N SER A 100 0.56 9.09 -7.83
CA SER A 100 -0.24 8.05 -8.51
C SER A 100 -1.71 8.24 -8.12
N PRO A 101 -2.68 8.19 -9.05
CA PRO A 101 -4.08 8.41 -8.74
C PRO A 101 -4.53 7.46 -7.62
N PRO A 102 -5.27 7.95 -6.62
CA PRO A 102 -5.61 7.16 -5.46
C PRO A 102 -6.44 5.94 -5.89
N LEU A 103 -6.10 4.75 -5.40
CA LEU A 103 -6.84 3.49 -5.65
C LEU A 103 -8.36 3.63 -5.41
N SER A 104 -8.75 4.55 -4.53
CA SER A 104 -10.15 4.89 -4.27
C SER A 104 -10.87 5.53 -5.46
N SER A 105 -10.20 6.29 -6.34
CA SER A 105 -10.85 6.89 -7.51
C SER A 105 -11.15 5.85 -8.58
N THR A 106 -10.27 4.87 -8.77
CA THR A 106 -10.49 3.78 -9.74
C THR A 106 -11.64 2.89 -9.27
N ILE A 107 -11.61 2.43 -8.01
CA ILE A 107 -12.69 1.60 -7.45
C ILE A 107 -14.03 2.35 -7.47
N ARG A 108 -14.05 3.64 -7.13
CA ARG A 108 -15.28 4.44 -7.11
C ARG A 108 -15.84 4.69 -8.51
N ASN A 109 -14.98 4.87 -9.51
CA ASN A 109 -15.40 5.01 -10.90
C ASN A 109 -15.94 3.70 -11.47
N GLU A 110 -15.27 2.56 -11.23
CA GLU A 110 -15.78 1.25 -11.64
C GLU A 110 -17.14 0.96 -10.97
N LEU A 111 -17.27 1.22 -9.67
CA LEU A 111 -18.51 0.99 -8.93
C LEU A 111 -19.66 1.90 -9.39
N GLN A 112 -19.38 3.17 -9.68
CA GLN A 112 -20.39 4.09 -10.23
C GLN A 112 -20.82 3.68 -11.63
N ARG A 113 -19.90 3.16 -12.44
CA ARG A 113 -20.17 2.67 -13.79
C ARG A 113 -21.02 1.41 -13.76
N ASP A 114 -20.75 0.48 -12.85
CA ASP A 114 -21.60 -0.70 -12.65
C ASP A 114 -23.00 -0.32 -12.14
N ILE A 115 -23.11 0.65 -11.23
CA ILE A 115 -24.41 1.16 -10.76
C ILE A 115 -25.19 1.83 -11.90
N ALA A 116 -24.51 2.57 -12.79
CA ALA A 116 -25.16 3.21 -13.93
C ALA A 116 -25.71 2.18 -14.93
N VAL A 117 -24.95 1.12 -15.22
CA VAL A 117 -25.39 0.04 -16.13
C VAL A 117 -26.58 -0.74 -15.54
N ILE A 118 -26.60 -0.96 -14.23
CA ILE A 118 -27.76 -1.58 -13.54
C ILE A 118 -28.99 -0.67 -13.59
N ARG A 119 -28.80 0.65 -13.50
CA ARG A 119 -29.89 1.64 -13.54
C ARG A 119 -30.48 1.81 -14.93
N GLU A 120 -29.68 1.59 -15.97
CA GLU A 120 -30.07 1.72 -17.38
C GLU A 120 -30.70 0.43 -17.94
N SER A 121 -30.54 -0.69 -17.23
CA SER A 121 -31.13 -2.01 -17.56
C SER A 121 -32.42 -2.34 -16.79
N LEU A 122 -32.90 -1.41 -15.95
CA LEU A 122 -34.14 -1.48 -15.16
C LEU A 122 -35.22 -0.57 -15.75
#